data_AF-A0A7S0PFA3-F1
#
_entry.id   AF-A0A7S0PFA3-F1
#
_cell.length_a   1.000
_cell.length_b   1.000
_cell.length_c   1.000
_cell.angle_alpha   90.00
_cell.angle_beta   90.00
_cell.angle_gamma   90.00
#
_symmetry.space_group_name_H-M   'P 1'
#
loop_
_entity.id
_entity.type
_entity.pdbx_description
1 polymer ?
#
loop_
_entity_poly.entity_id
_entity_poly.type
_entity_poly.pdbx_seq_one_letter_code
_entity_poly.pdbx_strand_id
1 'polypeptide(L)'
;AVVPAAILFHAARDCITVYRAVVPAAFGEELARSPRAAALVHNDCLFLAHHAVTLCLRVQPSLPGALRSTATFADMVPPLRELAERCLVTQVRAQREALRAALRTPLGPAGHPLGPDTPWQSDG
;
A
#
# COMPACT_ATOMS: atom_id res chain seq x y z
N ALA A 1 -32.31 -14.07 -10.39
CA ALA A 1 -32.34 -12.85 -11.22
C ALA A 1 -30.97 -12.68 -11.88
N VAL A 2 -30.91 -12.44 -13.19
CA VAL A 2 -29.64 -12.17 -13.88
C VAL A 2 -29.24 -10.73 -13.56
N VAL A 3 -28.12 -10.54 -12.87
CA VAL A 3 -27.60 -9.20 -12.60
C VAL A 3 -27.08 -8.61 -13.92
N PRO A 4 -27.52 -7.41 -14.35
CA PRO A 4 -27.05 -6.78 -15.57
C PRO A 4 -25.52 -6.57 -15.55
N ALA A 5 -24.85 -6.81 -16.69
CA ALA A 5 -23.40 -6.65 -16.83
C ALA A 5 -22.90 -5.24 -16.44
N ALA A 6 -23.72 -4.20 -16.65
CA ALA A 6 -23.43 -2.84 -16.22
C ALA A 6 -23.26 -2.73 -14.69
N ILE A 7 -24.16 -3.37 -13.93
CA ILE A 7 -24.12 -3.33 -12.46
C ILE A 7 -22.85 -4.02 -11.96
N LEU A 8 -22.51 -5.19 -12.53
CA LEU A 8 -21.28 -5.90 -12.16
C LEU A 8 -20.02 -5.09 -12.51
N PHE A 9 -20.00 -4.41 -13.65
CA PHE A 9 -18.91 -3.52 -14.04
C PHE A 9 -18.72 -2.36 -13.06
N HIS A 10 -19.80 -1.67 -12.69
CA HIS A 10 -19.76 -0.59 -11.71
C HIS A 10 -19.36 -1.09 -10.31
N ALA A 11 -19.96 -2.18 -9.85
CA ALA A 11 -19.62 -2.79 -8.57
C ALA A 11 -18.13 -3.17 -8.48
N ALA A 12 -17.55 -3.72 -9.55
CA ALA A 12 -16.12 -4.04 -9.59
C ALA A 12 -15.25 -2.78 -9.47
N ARG A 13 -15.64 -1.67 -10.11
CA ARG A 13 -14.96 -0.37 -9.99
C ARG A 13 -15.11 0.22 -8.59
N ASP A 14 -16.28 0.09 -7.99
CA ASP A 14 -16.56 0.55 -6.63
C ASP A 14 -15.72 -0.21 -5.61
N CYS A 15 -15.56 -1.53 -5.76
CA CYS A 15 -14.66 -2.33 -4.91
C CYS A 15 -13.22 -1.79 -4.91
N ILE A 16 -12.67 -1.45 -6.08
CA ILE A 16 -11.32 -0.88 -6.20
C ILE A 16 -11.27 0.51 -5.56
N THR A 17 -12.30 1.33 -5.77
CA THR A 17 -12.42 2.67 -5.17
C THR A 17 -12.46 2.60 -3.64
N VAL A 18 -13.30 1.73 -3.10
CA VAL A 18 -13.43 1.51 -1.64
C VAL A 18 -12.13 1.00 -1.07
N TYR A 19 -11.49 0.01 -1.69
CA TYR A 19 -10.17 -0.47 -1.25
C TYR A 19 -9.15 0.67 -1.13
N ARG A 20 -9.04 1.50 -2.17
CA ARG A 20 -8.11 2.64 -2.20
C ARG A 20 -8.42 3.71 -1.16
N ALA A 21 -9.69 3.91 -0.82
CA ALA A 21 -10.10 4.90 0.17
C ALA A 21 -9.94 4.38 1.61
N VAL A 22 -10.34 3.13 1.84
CA VAL A 22 -10.39 2.53 3.18
C VAL A 22 -9.00 2.14 3.66
N VAL A 23 -8.14 1.56 2.80
CA VAL A 23 -6.84 1.06 3.26
C VAL A 23 -5.97 2.14 3.91
N PRO A 24 -5.78 3.33 3.29
CA PRO A 24 -5.02 4.40 3.91
C PRO A 24 -5.70 4.97 5.17
N ALA A 25 -7.03 5.06 5.17
CA ALA A 25 -7.79 5.66 6.25
C ALA A 25 -7.85 4.78 7.50
N ALA A 26 -8.05 3.48 7.32
CA ALA A 26 -8.21 2.53 8.43
C ALA A 26 -6.88 1.99 8.96
N PHE A 27 -5.87 1.83 8.09
CA PHE A 27 -4.62 1.16 8.44
C PHE A 27 -3.39 2.08 8.39
N GLY A 28 -3.55 3.40 8.21
CA GLY A 28 -2.42 4.34 8.07
C GLY A 28 -1.34 4.20 9.16
N GLU A 29 -1.73 4.09 10.43
CA GLU A 29 -0.83 3.89 11.57
C GLU A 29 -0.11 2.53 11.55
N GLU A 30 -0.78 1.47 11.07
CA GLU A 30 -0.15 0.16 10.91
C GLU A 30 0.85 0.17 9.76
N LEU A 31 0.48 0.78 8.63
CA LEU A 31 1.33 0.91 7.45
C LEU A 31 2.60 1.71 7.75
N ALA A 32 2.52 2.73 8.62
CA ALA A 32 3.67 3.52 9.03
C ALA A 32 4.62 2.76 9.98
N ARG A 33 4.11 1.81 10.78
CA ARG A 33 4.90 1.09 11.78
C ARG A 33 5.44 -0.25 11.27
N SER A 34 4.68 -0.94 10.41
CA SER A 34 4.96 -2.30 9.97
C SER A 34 5.46 -2.32 8.52
N PRO A 35 6.74 -2.63 8.27
CA PRO A 35 7.25 -2.73 6.91
C PRO A 35 6.58 -3.83 6.09
N ARG A 36 6.16 -4.90 6.77
CA ARG A 36 5.39 -5.99 6.16
C ARG A 36 4.02 -5.51 5.69
N ALA A 37 3.28 -4.75 6.50
CA ALA A 37 1.96 -4.25 6.14
C ALA A 37 2.05 -3.32 4.92
N ALA A 38 3.04 -2.41 4.91
CA ALA A 38 3.28 -1.54 3.76
C ALA A 38 3.62 -2.31 2.47
N ALA A 39 4.44 -3.36 2.58
CA ALA A 39 4.77 -4.21 1.43
C ALA A 39 3.56 -4.99 0.91
N LEU A 40 2.68 -5.47 1.79
CA LEU A 40 1.44 -6.14 1.41
C LEU A 40 0.52 -5.19 0.62
N VAL A 41 0.26 -4.00 1.15
CA VAL A 41 -0.57 -3.00 0.44
C VAL A 41 0.04 -2.60 -0.90
N HIS A 42 1.36 -2.45 -0.96
CA HIS A 42 2.08 -2.20 -2.22
C HIS A 42 1.80 -3.31 -3.25
N ASN A 43 1.99 -4.57 -2.84
CA ASN A 43 1.78 -5.73 -3.71
C ASN A 43 0.32 -5.84 -4.18
N ASP A 44 -0.63 -5.67 -3.26
CA ASP A 44 -2.06 -5.73 -3.57
C ASP A 44 -2.47 -4.64 -4.55
N CYS A 45 -1.96 -3.41 -4.37
CA CYS A 45 -2.21 -2.32 -5.30
C CYS A 45 -1.66 -2.61 -6.70
N LEU A 46 -0.44 -3.16 -6.80
CA LEU A 46 0.16 -3.54 -8.09
C LEU A 46 -0.57 -4.71 -8.76
N PHE A 47 -1.00 -5.70 -7.97
CA PHE A 47 -1.82 -6.81 -8.44
C PHE A 47 -3.15 -6.33 -9.02
N LEU A 48 -3.85 -5.47 -8.29
CA LEU A 48 -5.09 -4.84 -8.76
C LEU A 48 -4.84 -3.97 -10.01
N ALA A 49 -3.74 -3.23 -10.07
CA ALA A 49 -3.41 -2.40 -11.22
C ALA A 49 -3.14 -3.26 -12.47
N HIS A 50 -2.41 -4.36 -12.32
CA HIS A 50 -2.20 -5.31 -13.41
C HIS A 50 -3.52 -5.93 -13.88
N HIS A 51 -4.39 -6.31 -12.94
CA HIS A 51 -5.70 -6.85 -13.29
C HIS A 51 -6.65 -5.82 -13.88
N ALA A 52 -6.59 -4.55 -13.50
CA ALA A 52 -7.35 -3.48 -14.15
C ALA A 52 -7.01 -3.38 -15.64
N VAL A 53 -5.73 -3.51 -16.02
CA VAL A 53 -5.31 -3.55 -17.42
C VAL A 53 -5.90 -4.76 -18.17
N THR A 54 -5.86 -5.95 -17.54
CA THR A 54 -6.19 -7.22 -18.21
C THR A 54 -7.67 -7.63 -18.11
N LEU A 55 -8.40 -7.16 -17.10
CA LEU A 55 -9.82 -7.48 -16.87
C LEU A 55 -10.70 -6.97 -17.99
N CYS A 56 -10.45 -5.76 -18.49
CA CYS A 56 -11.19 -5.20 -19.60
C CYS A 56 -11.13 -6.12 -20.81
N LEU A 57 -9.92 -6.53 -21.23
CA LEU A 57 -9.72 -7.41 -22.39
C LEU A 57 -10.39 -8.77 -22.23
N ARG A 58 -10.40 -9.34 -21.01
CA ARG A 58 -11.02 -10.64 -20.72
C ARG A 58 -12.55 -10.60 -20.71
N VAL A 59 -13.14 -9.53 -20.17
CA VAL A 59 -14.59 -9.42 -19.99
C VAL A 59 -15.27 -8.80 -21.20
N GLN A 60 -14.54 -8.01 -22.02
CA GLN A 60 -15.08 -7.33 -23.20
C GLN A 60 -15.91 -8.23 -24.14
N PRO A 61 -15.50 -9.47 -24.47
CA PRO A 61 -16.28 -10.34 -25.37
C PRO A 61 -17.67 -10.68 -24.81
N SER A 62 -17.83 -10.67 -23.49
CA SER A 62 -19.08 -10.99 -22.79
C SER A 62 -19.97 -9.77 -22.51
N LEU A 63 -19.52 -8.55 -22.79
CA LEU A 63 -20.28 -7.32 -22.51
C LEU A 63 -21.27 -6.97 -23.64
N PRO A 64 -22.47 -6.46 -23.33
CA PRO A 64 -23.40 -5.96 -24.34
C PRO A 64 -22.86 -4.70 -25.05
N GLY A 65 -23.32 -4.45 -26.28
CA GLY A 65 -22.71 -3.54 -27.27
C GLY A 65 -22.13 -2.22 -26.74
N ALA A 66 -22.92 -1.39 -26.07
CA ALA A 66 -22.47 -0.07 -25.59
C ALA A 66 -21.38 -0.16 -24.50
N LEU A 67 -21.42 -1.19 -23.63
CA LEU A 67 -20.38 -1.44 -22.63
C LEU A 67 -19.11 -1.99 -23.28
N ARG A 68 -19.24 -2.75 -24.37
CA ARG A 68 -18.11 -3.36 -25.06
C ARG A 68 -17.08 -2.31 -25.52
N SER A 69 -17.53 -1.13 -25.96
CA SER A 69 -16.65 -0.06 -26.46
C SER A 69 -16.18 0.93 -25.39
N THR A 70 -16.85 0.97 -24.23
CA THR A 70 -16.63 2.01 -23.20
C THR A 70 -16.14 1.47 -21.86
N ALA A 71 -16.40 0.20 -21.55
CA ALA A 71 -16.00 -0.40 -20.29
C ALA A 71 -14.48 -0.56 -20.28
N THR A 72 -13.81 0.14 -19.36
CA THR A 72 -12.39 0.03 -19.09
C THR A 72 -12.12 0.22 -17.60
N PHE A 73 -10.97 -0.26 -17.15
CA PHE A 73 -10.42 0.02 -15.82
C PHE A 73 -9.07 0.74 -15.91
N ALA A 74 -8.64 1.14 -17.11
CA ALA A 74 -7.34 1.76 -17.33
C ALA A 74 -7.14 3.03 -16.48
N ASP A 75 -8.20 3.78 -16.26
CA ASP A 75 -8.22 4.98 -15.43
C ASP A 75 -7.99 4.69 -13.93
N MET A 76 -8.25 3.46 -13.48
CA MET A 76 -8.01 3.03 -12.10
C MET A 76 -6.55 2.62 -11.85
N VAL A 77 -5.75 2.43 -12.91
CA VAL A 77 -4.35 1.98 -12.82
C VAL A 77 -3.43 3.04 -12.21
N PRO A 78 -3.39 4.30 -12.69
CA PRO A 78 -2.50 5.31 -12.12
C PRO A 78 -2.66 5.48 -10.60
N PRO A 79 -3.88 5.62 -10.06
CA PRO A 79 -3.98 5.92 -8.65
C PRO A 79 -3.84 4.68 -7.74
N LEU A 80 -3.95 3.46 -8.28
CA LEU A 80 -3.48 2.25 -7.59
C LEU A 80 -1.96 2.26 -7.45
N ARG A 81 -1.25 2.59 -8.53
CA ARG A 81 0.22 2.69 -8.52
C ARG A 81 0.70 3.80 -7.58
N GLU A 82 0.04 4.94 -7.60
CA GLU A 82 0.35 6.05 -6.70
C GLU A 82 0.22 5.64 -5.23
N LEU A 83 -0.87 4.94 -4.86
CA LEU A 83 -1.03 4.43 -3.51
C LEU A 83 0.07 3.42 -3.14
N ALA A 84 0.39 2.50 -4.05
CA ALA A 84 1.45 1.50 -3.86
C ALA A 84 2.81 2.16 -3.60
N GLU A 85 3.16 3.15 -4.42
CA GLU A 85 4.41 3.89 -4.33
C GLU A 85 4.48 4.70 -3.03
N ARG A 86 3.44 5.49 -2.74
CA ARG A 86 3.39 6.32 -1.53
C ARG A 86 3.57 5.47 -0.27
N CYS A 87 2.93 4.31 -0.18
CA CYS A 87 3.03 3.42 0.96
C CYS A 87 4.46 2.89 1.13
N LEU A 88 5.02 2.31 0.08
CA LEU A 88 6.36 1.70 0.14
C LEU A 88 7.47 2.75 0.35
N VAL A 89 7.42 3.88 -0.36
CA VAL A 89 8.43 4.94 -0.25
C VAL A 89 8.42 5.56 1.15
N THR A 90 7.24 5.81 1.72
CA THR A 90 7.13 6.31 3.11
C THR A 90 7.80 5.34 4.08
N GLN A 91 7.53 4.04 3.92
CA GLN A 91 8.11 3.04 4.80
C GLN A 91 9.62 2.89 4.64
N VAL A 92 10.13 2.88 3.41
CA VAL A 92 11.58 2.83 3.14
C VAL A 92 12.29 4.03 3.77
N ARG A 93 11.68 5.23 3.71
CA ARG A 93 12.21 6.43 4.37
C ARG A 93 12.24 6.28 5.89
N ALA A 94 11.16 5.76 6.49
CA ALA A 94 11.09 5.51 7.93
C ALA A 94 12.16 4.50 8.40
N GLN A 95 12.31 3.38 7.69
CA GLN A 95 13.33 2.37 7.99
C GLN A 95 14.75 2.93 7.85
N ARG A 96 15.00 3.73 6.80
CA ARG A 96 16.29 4.39 6.61
C ARG A 96 16.63 5.32 7.77
N GLU A 97 15.67 6.08 8.27
CA GLU A 97 15.90 6.98 9.40
C GLU A 97 16.12 6.20 10.70
N ALA A 98 15.35 5.14 10.93
CA ALA A 98 15.55 4.26 12.09
C ALA A 98 16.95 3.63 12.11
N LEU A 99 17.44 3.16 10.95
CA LEU A 99 18.80 2.63 10.82
C LEU A 99 19.86 3.72 11.07
N ARG A 100 19.66 4.93 10.56
CA ARG A 100 20.58 6.05 10.81
C ARG A 100 20.63 6.44 12.28
N ALA A 101 19.48 6.46 12.95
CA ALA A 101 19.42 6.72 14.39
C ALA A 101 20.16 5.64 15.17
N ALA A 102 19.91 4.37 14.87
CA ALA A 102 20.59 3.25 15.53
C ALA A 102 22.11 3.29 15.38
N LEU A 103 22.63 3.68 14.21
CA LEU A 103 24.08 3.83 13.97
C LEU A 103 24.70 5.03 14.70
N ARG A 104 23.91 6.07 14.99
CA ARG A 104 24.37 7.27 15.71
C ARG A 104 24.36 7.08 17.22
N THR A 105 23.60 6.11 17.74
CA THR A 105 23.55 5.84 19.17
C THR A 105 24.89 5.25 19.63
N PRO A 106 25.64 5.95 20.50
CA PRO A 106 26.90 5.43 21.01
C PRO A 106 26.62 4.14 21.80
N LEU A 107 27.33 3.08 21.45
CA LEU A 107 27.28 1.82 22.16
C LEU A 107 28.19 1.92 23.38
N GLY A 108 27.66 1.60 24.55
CA GLY A 108 28.45 1.48 25.77
C GLY A 108 29.41 0.29 25.70
N PRO A 109 30.33 0.15 26.68
CA PRO A 109 31.37 -0.88 26.67
C PRO A 109 30.84 -2.33 26.62
N ALA A 110 29.56 -2.57 26.93
CA ALA A 110 28.89 -3.86 26.82
C ALA A 110 28.10 -4.06 25.51
N GLY A 111 28.16 -3.12 24.55
CA GLY A 111 27.41 -3.17 23.29
C GLY A 111 25.92 -2.80 23.41
N HIS A 112 25.49 -2.22 24.54
CA HIS A 112 24.12 -1.69 24.70
C HIS A 112 24.06 -0.19 24.33
N PRO A 113 22.94 0.32 23.81
CA PRO A 113 22.78 1.75 23.50
C PRO A 113 22.83 2.62 24.76
N LEU A 114 23.71 3.62 24.78
CA LEU A 114 23.75 4.64 25.85
C LEU A 114 22.63 5.66 25.63
N GLY A 115 21.55 5.54 26.40
CA GLY A 115 20.45 6.50 26.42
C GLY A 115 20.65 7.59 27.49
N PRO A 116 19.85 8.68 27.47
CA PRO A 116 19.90 9.74 28.48
C PRO A 116 19.58 9.25 29.91
N ASP A 117 19.01 8.05 30.06
CA ASP A 117 18.58 7.47 31.33
C ASP A 117 19.53 6.37 31.86
N THR A 118 20.76 6.20 31.33
CA THR A 118 21.70 5.19 31.88
C THR A 118 22.29 5.65 33.23
N PRO A 119 21.95 5.00 34.36
CA PRO A 119 22.17 5.54 35.71
C PRO A 119 23.52 5.15 36.36
N TRP A 120 24.63 5.01 35.63
CA TRP A 120 25.92 4.76 36.29
C TRP A 120 27.12 5.34 35.54
N GLN A 121 27.64 6.45 36.06
CA GLN A 121 29.07 6.65 36.34
C GLN A 121 29.24 7.94 37.16
N SER A 122 28.70 7.93 38.37
CA SER A 122 29.29 8.63 39.51
C SER A 122 29.68 7.55 40.50
N ASP A 123 30.98 7.28 40.61
CA ASP A 123 31.72 6.78 41.77
C ASP A 123 32.87 5.86 41.35
N GLY A 124 34.10 6.32 41.62
CA GLY A 124 35.36 5.57 41.46
C GLY A 124 36.48 6.40 40.84
#